data_AF-A0A194V862-F1
#
_entry.id   AF-A0A194V862-F1
#
_cell.length_a   1.000
_cell.length_b   1.000
_cell.length_c   1.000
_cell.angle_alpha   90.00
_cell.angle_beta   90.00
_cell.angle_gamma   90.00
#
_symmetry.space_group_name_H-M   'P 1'
#
loop_
_entity.id
_entity.type
_entity.pdbx_description
1 polymer ?
#
loop_
_entity_poly.entity_id
_entity_poly.type
_entity_poly.pdbx_seq_one_letter_code
_entity_poly.pdbx_strand_id
1 'polypeptide(L)' 'MPKTCSIKIWRDIPTTYIFSMGNKPATLAATKYLFGTAKASGPHKIDNVITTDYSHSPFISRPEWTAETLIKEANH' A
#
# COMPACT_ATOMS: atom_id res chain seq x y z
N MET A 1 -7.54 12.94 -28.18
CA MET A 1 -7.48 11.91 -27.14
C MET A 1 -7.61 12.60 -25.78
N PRO A 2 -8.58 12.25 -24.92
CA PRO A 2 -8.63 12.81 -23.58
C PRO A 2 -7.40 12.30 -22.83
N LYS A 3 -6.60 13.23 -22.27
CA LYS A 3 -5.50 12.88 -21.38
C LYS A 3 -6.13 12.32 -20.11
N THR A 4 -6.17 11.01 -19.97
CA THR A 4 -6.37 10.38 -18.66
C THR A 4 -5.18 10.80 -17.79
N CYS A 5 -5.38 11.80 -16.95
CA CYS A 5 -4.44 12.12 -15.89
C CYS A 5 -4.36 10.87 -14.99
N SER A 6 -3.31 10.07 -15.15
CA SER A 6 -2.94 9.07 -14.16
C SER A 6 -2.51 9.84 -12.90
N ILE A 7 -3.47 10.21 -12.06
CA ILE A 7 -3.21 10.85 -10.78
C ILE A 7 -2.52 9.80 -9.93
N LYS A 8 -1.19 9.89 -9.83
CA LYS A 8 -0.39 9.05 -8.94
C LYS A 8 -0.50 9.63 -7.54
N ILE A 9 -1.61 9.34 -6.85
CA ILE A 9 -1.97 9.92 -5.55
C ILE A 9 -0.84 9.86 -4.52
N TRP A 10 -0.09 8.74 -4.52
CA TRP A 10 1.08 8.52 -3.66
C TRP A 10 2.26 9.48 -3.91
N ARG A 11 2.22 10.33 -4.93
CA ARG A 11 3.20 11.41 -5.13
C ARG A 11 2.89 12.65 -4.30
N ASP A 12 1.61 12.91 -4.08
CA ASP A 12 1.13 14.19 -3.58
C ASP A 12 0.46 14.07 -2.20
N ILE A 13 -0.04 12.88 -1.85
CA ILE A 13 -0.72 12.59 -0.58
C ILE A 13 0.10 11.59 0.25
N PRO A 14 0.39 11.90 1.53
CA PRO A 14 0.90 10.94 2.52
C PRO A 14 0.15 9.62 2.43
N THR A 15 0.88 8.54 2.14
CA THR A 15 0.29 7.23 1.88
C THR A 15 1.02 6.16 2.69
N THR A 16 0.29 5.51 3.60
CA THR A 16 0.71 4.24 4.20
C THR A 16 0.18 3.08 3.38
N TYR A 17 1.02 2.09 3.12
CA TYR A 17 0.62 0.84 2.48
C TYR A 17 0.61 -0.31 3.46
N ILE A 18 -0.46 -1.11 3.44
CA ILE A 18 -0.53 -2.38 4.15
C ILE A 18 -0.14 -3.50 3.18
N PHE A 19 0.93 -4.22 3.49
CA PHE A 19 1.47 -5.30 2.68
C PHE A 19 1.26 -6.66 3.35
N SER A 20 0.33 -7.43 2.78
CA SER A 20 0.00 -8.79 3.18
C SER A 20 1.02 -9.79 2.63
N MET A 21 1.85 -10.34 3.51
CA MET A 21 2.87 -11.36 3.27
C MET A 21 2.30 -12.78 3.15
N GLY A 22 1.05 -13.02 3.56
CA GLY A 22 0.36 -14.31 3.39
C GLY A 22 -0.10 -14.59 1.96
N ASN A 23 0.23 -13.72 1.00
CA ASN A 23 -0.13 -13.90 -0.41
C ASN A 23 0.83 -14.85 -1.13
N LYS A 24 0.41 -15.34 -2.30
CA LYS A 24 1.25 -16.17 -3.17
C LYS A 24 2.58 -15.45 -3.48
N PRO A 25 3.72 -16.16 -3.55
CA PRO A 25 5.03 -15.55 -3.79
C PRO A 25 5.11 -14.64 -5.03
N ALA A 26 4.43 -15.02 -6.12
CA ALA A 26 4.36 -14.21 -7.33
C ALA A 26 3.69 -12.84 -7.09
N THR A 27 2.61 -12.81 -6.30
CA THR A 27 1.93 -11.57 -5.90
C THR A 27 2.86 -10.72 -5.05
N LEU A 28 3.56 -11.31 -4.08
CA LEU A 28 4.52 -10.58 -3.24
C LEU A 28 5.62 -9.94 -4.09
N ALA A 29 6.17 -10.67 -5.06
CA ALA A 29 7.18 -10.17 -5.97
C ALA A 29 6.66 -9.02 -6.84
N ALA A 30 5.46 -9.17 -7.42
CA ALA A 30 4.82 -8.13 -8.22
C ALA A 30 4.56 -6.86 -7.39
N THR A 31 4.01 -7.00 -6.18
CA THR A 31 3.77 -5.87 -5.27
C THR A 31 5.07 -5.19 -4.86
N LYS A 32 6.12 -5.94 -4.51
CA LYS A 32 7.45 -5.37 -4.21
C LYS A 32 8.03 -4.60 -5.40
N TYR A 33 7.89 -5.14 -6.61
CA TYR A 33 8.32 -4.46 -7.84
C TYR A 33 7.55 -3.15 -8.06
N LEU A 34 6.22 -3.16 -7.89
CA LEU A 34 5.39 -1.96 -8.00
C LEU A 34 5.78 -0.88 -6.98
N PHE A 35 6.09 -1.27 -5.74
CA PHE A 35 6.62 -0.34 -4.74
C PHE A 35 7.99 0.21 -5.10
N GLY A 36 8.92 -0.66 -5.47
CA GLY A 36 10.27 -0.27 -5.85
C GLY A 36 10.26 0.71 -7.02
N THR A 37 9.46 0.43 -8.04
CA THR A 37 9.29 1.30 -9.20
C THR A 37 8.60 2.62 -8.86
N ALA A 38 7.57 2.61 -8.00
CA ALA A 38 6.91 3.83 -7.54
C ALA A 38 7.92 4.76 -6.84
N LYS A 39 8.68 4.22 -5.87
CA LYS A 39 9.71 4.97 -5.14
C LYS A 39 10.85 5.46 -6.03
N ALA A 40 11.29 4.63 -6.99
CA ALA A 40 12.37 4.99 -7.91
C ALA A 40 11.96 6.02 -8.98
N SER A 41 10.66 6.18 -9.23
CA SER A 41 10.14 7.05 -10.30
C SER A 41 10.08 8.55 -9.96
N GLY A 42 10.83 9.00 -8.95
CA GLY A 42 10.92 10.40 -8.52
C GLY A 42 10.22 10.68 -7.19
N PRO A 43 9.88 11.95 -6.89
CA PRO A 43 9.27 12.33 -5.62
C PRO A 43 8.03 11.49 -5.29
N HIS A 44 7.95 11.03 -4.04
CA HIS A 44 6.85 10.25 -3.50
C HIS A 44 6.57 10.63 -2.04
N LYS A 45 5.34 10.39 -1.58
CA LYS A 45 4.89 10.51 -0.19
C LYS A 45 4.42 9.16 0.39
N ILE A 46 5.09 8.09 -0.02
CA ILE A 46 4.94 6.77 0.60
C ILE A 46 5.73 6.78 1.90
N ASP A 47 5.07 7.09 3.00
CA ASP A 47 5.71 7.36 4.29
C ASP A 47 5.95 6.08 5.08
N ASN A 48 5.00 5.14 5.02
CA ASN A 48 5.07 3.90 5.79
C ASN A 48 4.61 2.67 4.99
N VAL A 49 5.16 1.51 5.35
CA VAL A 49 4.76 0.21 4.83
C VAL A 49 4.58 -0.75 6.00
N ILE A 50 3.34 -1.07 6.32
CA ILE A 50 2.98 -2.00 7.38
C ILE A 50 2.91 -3.40 6.79
N THR A 51 3.70 -4.33 7.31
CA THR A 51 3.63 -5.74 6.90
C THR A 51 2.72 -6.53 7.81
N THR A 52 1.95 -7.45 7.24
CA THR A 52 1.13 -8.41 7.98
C THR A 52 1.26 -9.80 7.36
N ASP A 53 1.14 -10.87 8.14
CA ASP A 53 1.20 -12.26 7.70
C ASP A 53 -0.15 -12.77 7.15
N TYR A 54 -1.21 -11.97 7.23
CA TYR A 54 -2.52 -12.32 6.68
C TYR A 54 -2.49 -12.41 5.14
N SER A 55 -3.43 -13.17 4.57
CA SER A 55 -3.57 -13.34 3.12
C SER A 55 -4.27 -12.13 2.45
N HIS A 56 -4.93 -12.34 1.31
CA HIS A 56 -5.55 -11.27 0.55
C HIS A 56 -6.66 -10.58 1.36
N SER A 57 -6.58 -9.24 1.43
CA SER A 57 -7.56 -8.36 2.05
C SER A 57 -7.70 -8.53 3.58
N PRO A 58 -6.85 -7.87 4.39
CA PRO A 58 -7.00 -7.86 5.83
C PRO A 58 -8.32 -7.21 6.28
N PHE A 59 -8.90 -6.33 5.46
CA PHE A 59 -10.23 -5.76 5.70
C PHE A 59 -11.33 -6.83 5.85
N ILE A 60 -11.22 -7.96 5.15
CA ILE A 60 -12.20 -9.05 5.23
C ILE A 60 -11.80 -10.05 6.32
N SER A 61 -10.52 -10.44 6.36
CA SER A 61 -10.05 -11.53 7.22
C SER A 61 -9.76 -11.11 8.67
N ARG A 62 -9.48 -9.82 8.90
CA ARG A 62 -9.12 -9.22 10.18
C ARG A 62 -9.65 -7.78 10.27
N PRO A 63 -10.98 -7.58 10.22
CA PRO A 63 -11.58 -6.25 10.15
C PRO A 63 -11.22 -5.36 11.35
N GLU A 64 -11.16 -5.92 12.57
CA GLU A 64 -10.83 -5.18 13.79
C GLU A 64 -9.38 -4.67 13.75
N TRP A 65 -8.44 -5.56 13.45
CA TRP A 65 -7.03 -5.19 13.29
C TRP A 65 -6.85 -4.13 12.18
N THR A 66 -7.58 -4.28 11.07
CA THR A 66 -7.52 -3.31 9.97
C THR A 66 -8.03 -1.95 10.42
N ALA A 67 -9.16 -1.89 11.12
CA ALA A 67 -9.71 -0.64 11.65
C ALA A 67 -8.75 0.02 12.64
N GLU A 68 -8.20 -0.73 13.59
CA GLU A 68 -7.22 -0.23 14.55
C GLU A 68 -5.95 0.32 13.86
N THR A 69 -5.47 -0.40 12.85
CA THR A 69 -4.29 0.02 12.07
C THR A 69 -4.56 1.33 11.33
N LEU A 70 -5.73 1.45 10.69
CA LEU A 70 -6.12 2.68 10.00
C LEU A 70 -6.27 3.86 10.97
N ILE A 71 -6.84 3.65 12.16
CA ILE A 71 -6.96 4.69 13.19
C ILE A 71 -5.58 5.13 13.69
N LYS A 72 -4.64 4.20 13.89
CA LYS A 72 -3.27 4.52 14.31
C LYS A 72 -2.55 5.36 13.26
N GLU A 73 -2.62 4.96 11.99
CA GLU A 73 -1.95 5.67 10.90
C GLU A 73 -2.59 7.02 10.57
N ALA A 74 -3.89 7.21 10.85
CA ALA A 74 -4.55 8.50 10.67
C ALA A 74 -4.06 9.57 11.66
N ASN A 75 -3.42 9.18 12.77
CA ASN A 75 -2.94 10.07 13.82
C ASN A 75 -1.41 10.18 13.86
N HIS A 76 -0.71 9.62 12.87
CA HIS A 76 0.75 9.65 12.75
C HIS A 76 1.19 10.83 11.88
#